data_AF-A0A8T3NQ73-F1
#
_entry.id   AF-A0A8T3NQ73-F1
#
_cell.length_a   1.000
_cell.length_b   1.000
_cell.length_c   1.000
_cell.angle_alpha   90.00
_cell.angle_beta   90.00
_cell.angle_gamma   90.00
#
_symmetry.space_group_name_H-M   'P 1'
#
loop_
_entity.id
_entity.type
_entity.pdbx_description
1 polymer ?
#
loop_
_entity_poly.entity_id
_entity_poly.type
_entity_poly.pdbx_seq_one_letter_code
_entity_poly.pdbx_strand_id
1 'polypeptide(L)' 'MTVRDSATRREVPLAIQEAIERGFLTQEQLRELIEVEAEWIGLSFDEAVDGAHKGTLPENLIGTDLEFLVDMLAD' A
#
# COMPACT_ATOMS: atom_id res chain seq x y z
N MET A 1 -16.94 4.16 27.51
CA MET A 1 -15.52 4.23 27.09
C MET A 1 -15.53 4.16 25.58
N THR A 2 -15.66 5.31 24.93
CA THR A 2 -15.84 5.40 23.49
C THR A 2 -14.59 6.09 22.96
N VAL A 3 -13.61 5.30 22.54
CA VAL A 3 -12.45 5.85 21.85
C VAL A 3 -12.93 6.19 20.44
N ARG A 4 -13.43 7.41 20.27
CA ARG A 4 -13.62 8.01 18.94
C ARG A 4 -12.26 8.53 18.51
N ASP A 5 -11.40 7.62 18.06
CA ASP A 5 -10.14 8.01 17.44
C ASP A 5 -10.48 8.68 16.11
N SER A 6 -10.43 10.01 16.12
CA SER A 6 -10.83 10.88 15.03
C SER A 6 -9.56 11.46 14.42
N ALA A 7 -8.86 10.65 13.64
CA ALA A 7 -7.78 11.10 12.76
C ALA A 7 -7.57 10.04 11.67
N THR A 8 -8.35 10.12 10.59
CA THR A 8 -8.11 9.51 9.27
C THR A 8 -7.05 8.40 9.24
N ARG A 9 -7.33 7.25 9.85
CA ARG A 9 -6.70 6.00 9.42
C ARG A 9 -7.26 5.80 8.03
N ARG A 10 -6.47 6.10 7.01
CA ARG A 10 -6.86 5.75 5.65
C ARG A 10 -6.91 4.22 5.65
N GLU A 11 -8.09 3.67 5.53
CA GLU A 11 -8.32 2.23 5.68
C GLU A 11 -8.10 1.56 4.33
N VAL A 12 -7.36 0.46 4.32
CA VAL A 12 -7.29 -0.43 3.16
C VAL A 12 -8.70 -0.93 2.85
N PRO A 13 -9.15 -0.99 1.59
CA PRO A 13 -10.44 -1.56 1.23
C PRO A 13 -10.66 -2.96 1.83
N LEU A 14 -11.85 -3.22 2.38
CA LEU A 14 -12.16 -4.48 3.06
C LEU A 14 -11.89 -5.72 2.19
N ALA A 15 -12.17 -5.64 0.88
CA ALA A 15 -11.92 -6.73 -0.06
C ALA A 15 -10.43 -7.11 -0.16
N ILE A 16 -9.52 -6.14 -0.02
CA ILE A 16 -8.06 -6.36 0.00
C ILE A 16 -7.66 -6.95 1.37
N GLN A 17 -8.23 -6.45 2.47
CA GLN A 17 -7.98 -7.02 3.81
C GLN A 17 -8.36 -8.51 3.86
N GLU A 18 -9.54 -8.88 3.36
CA GLU A 18 -9.98 -10.28 3.29
C GLU A 18 -9.07 -11.14 2.39
N ALA A 19 -8.53 -10.58 1.31
CA ALA A 19 -7.62 -11.26 0.40
C ALA A 19 -6.25 -11.53 1.08
N ILE A 20 -5.73 -10.55 1.84
CA ILE A 20 -4.54 -10.71 2.68
C ILE A 20 -4.76 -11.81 3.74
N GLU A 21 -5.90 -11.81 4.43
CA GLU A 21 -6.23 -12.85 5.42
C GLU A 21 -6.29 -14.27 4.82
N ARG A 22 -6.70 -14.37 3.56
CA ARG A 22 -6.70 -15.63 2.80
C ARG A 22 -5.32 -15.99 2.23
N GLY A 23 -4.34 -15.10 2.33
CA GLY A 23 -2.97 -15.31 1.87
C GLY A 23 -2.79 -15.19 0.35
N PHE A 24 -3.72 -14.55 -0.35
CA PHE A 24 -3.63 -14.38 -1.81
C PHE A 24 -4.26 -13.06 -2.26
N LEU A 25 -3.50 -12.26 -3.00
CA LEU A 25 -3.97 -11.06 -3.69
C LEU A 25 -3.97 -11.31 -5.19
N THR A 26 -5.01 -10.86 -5.89
CA THR A 26 -4.94 -10.74 -7.36
C THR A 26 -4.01 -9.59 -7.74
N GLN A 27 -3.53 -9.59 -8.98
CA GLN A 27 -2.75 -8.49 -9.56
C GLN A 27 -3.49 -7.14 -9.48
N GLU A 28 -4.82 -7.14 -9.69
CA GLU A 28 -5.64 -5.93 -9.54
C GLU A 28 -5.71 -5.45 -8.09
N GLN A 29 -5.87 -6.37 -7.14
CA GLN A 29 -5.90 -6.03 -5.70
C GLN A 29 -4.54 -5.58 -5.18
N LEU A 30 -3.45 -6.16 -5.69
CA LEU A 30 -2.10 -5.73 -5.37
C LEU A 30 -1.85 -4.31 -5.90
N ARG A 31 -2.29 -4.02 -7.13
CA ARG A 31 -2.24 -2.66 -7.70
C ARG A 31 -3.03 -1.65 -6.85
N GLU A 32 -4.25 -2.02 -6.45
CA GLU A 32 -5.11 -1.17 -5.61
C GLU A 32 -4.48 -0.94 -4.22
N LEU A 33 -3.84 -1.96 -3.64
CA LEU A 33 -3.14 -1.82 -2.36
C LEU A 33 -1.95 -0.84 -2.46
N ILE A 34 -1.14 -0.96 -3.50
CA ILE A 34 -0.02 -0.04 -3.79
C ILE A 34 -0.54 1.39 -3.93
N GLU A 35 -1.64 1.59 -4.66
CA GLU A 35 -2.24 2.92 -4.83
C GLU A 35 -2.70 3.51 -3.50
N VAL A 36 -3.37 2.74 -2.66
CA VAL A 36 -3.82 3.17 -1.33
C VAL A 36 -2.63 3.58 -0.46
N GLU A 37 -1.56 2.79 -0.40
CA GLU A 37 -0.38 3.10 0.41
C GLU A 37 0.44 4.28 -0.13
N ALA A 38 0.57 4.38 -1.46
CA ALA A 38 1.21 5.51 -2.12
C ALA A 38 0.52 6.83 -1.73
N GLU A 39 -0.82 6.84 -1.75
CA GLU A 39 -1.57 8.03 -1.36
C GLU A 39 -1.24 8.46 0.08
N TRP A 40 -1.02 7.52 1.01
CA TRP A 40 -0.76 7.80 2.42
C TRP A 40 0.51 8.63 2.63
N ILE A 41 1.49 8.47 1.74
CA ILE A 41 2.73 9.26 1.71
C ILE A 41 2.71 10.38 0.66
N GLY A 42 1.56 10.60 0.01
CA GLY A 42 1.35 11.70 -0.94
C GLY A 42 1.91 11.45 -2.34
N LEU A 43 2.05 10.19 -2.73
CA LEU A 43 2.46 9.76 -4.07
C LEU A 43 1.27 9.18 -4.83
N SER A 44 1.34 9.21 -6.16
CA SER A 44 0.52 8.38 -7.04
C SER A 44 1.09 6.97 -7.18
N PHE A 45 0.28 6.04 -7.71
CA PHE A 45 0.74 4.69 -8.04
C PHE A 45 2.01 4.69 -8.90
N ASP A 46 2.03 5.46 -9.99
CA ASP A 46 3.18 5.48 -10.92
C ASP A 46 4.44 6.05 -10.25
N GLU A 47 4.30 7.07 -9.39
CA GLU A 47 5.40 7.64 -8.61
C GLU A 47 5.93 6.65 -7.57
N ALA A 48 5.05 5.86 -6.93
CA ALA A 48 5.47 4.84 -5.99
C ALA A 48 6.23 3.70 -6.67
N VAL A 49 5.77 3.24 -7.84
CA VAL A 49 6.47 2.22 -8.64
C VAL A 49 7.82 2.71 -9.12
N ASP A 50 7.88 3.91 -9.70
CA ASP A 50 9.14 4.52 -10.14
C ASP A 50 10.09 4.75 -8.95
N GLY A 51 9.54 5.19 -7.82
CA GLY A 51 10.26 5.41 -6.58
C GLY A 51 10.89 4.13 -6.02
N ALA A 52 10.12 3.05 -5.97
CA ALA A 52 10.57 1.72 -5.52
C ALA A 52 11.69 1.18 -6.40
N HIS A 53 11.52 1.19 -7.72
CA HIS A 53 12.55 0.73 -8.66
C HIS A 53 13.86 1.54 -8.57
N LYS A 54 13.77 2.83 -8.21
CA LYS A 54 14.93 3.72 -8.04
C LYS A 54 15.51 3.72 -6.62
N GLY A 55 14.86 3.07 -5.65
CA GLY A 55 15.24 3.13 -4.24
C GLY A 55 15.17 4.56 -3.67
N THR A 56 14.13 5.30 -4.04
CA THR A 56 13.94 6.72 -3.66
C THR A 56 12.69 6.97 -2.83
N LEU A 57 12.01 5.91 -2.39
CA LEU A 57 10.88 6.02 -1.47
C LEU A 57 11.34 6.55 -0.10
N PRO A 58 10.46 7.21 0.65
CA PRO A 58 10.78 7.66 2.00
C PRO A 58 11.17 6.48 2.90
N GLU A 59 12.25 6.63 3.69
CA GLU A 59 12.71 5.62 4.65
C GLU A 59 11.78 5.52 5.88
N ASN A 60 10.58 5.00 5.67
CA ASN A 60 9.58 4.73 6.69
C ASN A 60 8.85 3.42 6.39
N LEU A 61 7.97 3.00 7.31
CA LEU A 61 7.27 1.72 7.20
C LEU A 61 6.48 1.59 5.89
N ILE A 62 5.80 2.65 5.44
CA ILE A 62 5.01 2.63 4.20
C ILE A 62 5.92 2.55 2.97
N GLY A 63 7.05 3.26 2.99
CA GLY A 63 8.03 3.18 1.91
C GLY A 63 8.59 1.77 1.74
N THR A 64 8.97 1.12 2.84
CA THR A 64 9.44 -0.27 2.81
C THR A 64 8.36 -1.26 2.37
N ASP A 65 7.10 -1.04 2.77
CA ASP A 65 5.97 -1.88 2.35
C ASP A 65 5.70 -1.72 0.84
N LEU A 66 5.70 -0.49 0.33
CA LEU A 66 5.60 -0.20 -1.10
C LEU A 66 6.71 -0.84 -1.93
N GLU A 67 7.96 -0.86 -1.46
CA GLU A 67 9.05 -1.59 -2.14
C GLU A 67 8.71 -3.07 -2.27
N PHE A 68 8.26 -3.70 -1.18
CA PHE A 68 7.88 -5.10 -1.17
C PHE A 68 6.68 -5.40 -2.09
N LEU A 69 5.63 -4.57 -2.04
CA LEU A 69 4.44 -4.74 -2.87
C LEU A 69 4.73 -4.56 -4.36
N VAL A 70 5.60 -3.60 -4.72
CA VAL A 70 6.02 -3.38 -6.10
C VAL A 70 6.87 -4.55 -6.61
N ASP A 71 7.79 -5.07 -5.79
CA ASP A 71 8.56 -6.28 -6.13
C ASP A 71 7.63 -7.48 -6.40
N MET A 72 6.58 -7.66 -5.60
CA MET A 72 5.56 -8.70 -5.82
C MET A 72 4.76 -8.52 -7.12
N LEU A 73 4.60 -7.29 -7.62
CA LEU A 73 3.86 -6.99 -8.85
C LEU A 73 4.67 -7.36 -10.11
N ALA A 74 6.00 -7.38 -10.00
CA ALA A 74 6.92 -7.66 -11.11
C ALA A 74 7.10 -9.17 -11.41
N ASP A 75 6.62 -10.05 -10.53
CA ASP A 75 6.56 -11.52 -10.69
C ASP A 75 5.24 -12.02 -11.32
#